data_AF-A0A7S3X6Q7-F1
#
_entry.id   AF-A0A7S3X6Q7-F1
#
_cell.length_a   1.000
_cell.length_b   1.000
_cell.length_c   1.000
_cell.angle_alpha   90.00
_cell.angle_beta   90.00
_cell.angle_gamma   90.00
#
_symmetry.space_group_name_H-M   'P 1'
#
loop_
_entity.id
_entity.type
_entity.pdbx_description
1 polymer ?
#
loop_
_entity_poly.entity_id
_entity_poly.type
_entity_poly.pdbx_seq_one_letter_code
_entity_poly.pdbx_strand_id
1 'polypeptide(L)'
;MGKKKFMSQTDMKIGLIGDEDTVTGMCLAGIGHVDGQGKKNFLLVDSKTHQKEVEDKFHELVSRKDVAMVLITQACAEGIRMTVDQYAASGQVIPTVLEIPSAEMP
;
A
#
# COMPACT_ATOMS: atom_id res chain seq x y z
N MET A 1 27.42 -1.85 9.86
CA MET A 1 26.18 -1.81 9.05
C MET A 1 25.86 -3.24 8.59
N GLY A 2 24.92 -3.91 9.27
CA GLY A 2 24.57 -5.29 8.96
C GLY A 2 23.77 -5.37 7.66
N LYS A 3 24.20 -6.20 6.71
CA LYS A 3 23.41 -6.53 5.52
C LYS A 3 22.09 -7.16 5.98
N LYS A 4 20.97 -6.45 5.84
CA LYS A 4 19.64 -7.02 6.06
C LYS A 4 19.53 -8.24 5.15
N LYS A 5 19.38 -9.45 5.74
CA LYS A 5 19.15 -10.69 5.00
C LYS A 5 17.91 -10.48 4.12
N PHE A 6 18.11 -10.54 2.81
CA PHE A 6 17.02 -10.51 1.83
C PHE A 6 16.17 -11.77 2.05
N MET A 7 14.90 -11.60 2.44
CA MET A 7 13.94 -12.70 2.43
C MET A 7 13.77 -13.18 0.98
N SER A 8 13.56 -14.49 0.80
CA SER A 8 13.30 -15.13 -0.50
C SER A 8 12.31 -14.28 -1.33
N GLN A 9 12.76 -13.83 -2.50
CA GLN A 9 12.03 -12.88 -3.37
C GLN A 9 10.70 -13.43 -3.91
N THR A 10 10.48 -14.75 -3.84
CA THR A 10 9.38 -15.41 -4.55
C THR A 10 8.01 -15.16 -3.93
N ASP A 11 7.93 -14.77 -2.65
CA ASP A 11 6.66 -14.63 -1.93
C ASP A 11 6.26 -13.18 -1.62
N MET A 12 7.01 -12.19 -2.12
CA MET A 12 6.71 -10.78 -1.83
C MET A 12 5.43 -10.32 -2.54
N LYS A 13 4.61 -9.56 -1.81
CA LYS A 13 3.32 -9.03 -2.27
C LYS A 13 3.39 -7.53 -2.54
N ILE A 14 2.42 -7.05 -3.30
CA ILE A 14 2.17 -5.63 -3.51
C ILE A 14 0.95 -5.26 -2.66
N GLY A 15 1.08 -4.25 -1.81
CA GLY A 15 -0.04 -3.64 -1.10
C GLY A 15 -0.69 -2.55 -1.95
N LEU A 16 -1.99 -2.31 -1.78
CA LEU A 16 -2.72 -1.32 -2.56
C LEU A 16 -3.70 -0.49 -1.71
N ILE A 17 -3.68 0.82 -1.88
CA ILE A 17 -4.65 1.74 -1.28
C ILE A 17 -5.17 2.63 -2.40
N GLY A 18 -6.46 2.56 -2.72
CA GLY A 18 -6.99 3.32 -3.83
C GLY A 18 -8.50 3.26 -3.96
N ASP A 19 -9.02 3.96 -4.96
CA ASP A 19 -10.43 3.93 -5.31
C ASP A 19 -10.87 2.57 -5.86
N GLU A 20 -12.19 2.40 -6.00
CA GLU A 20 -12.82 1.16 -6.44
C GLU A 20 -12.29 0.68 -7.79
N ASP A 21 -12.15 1.58 -8.76
CA ASP A 21 -11.69 1.25 -10.11
C ASP A 21 -10.24 0.76 -10.11
N THR A 22 -9.34 1.46 -9.41
CA THR A 22 -7.93 1.08 -9.30
C THR A 22 -7.78 -0.24 -8.56
N VAL A 23 -8.47 -0.41 -7.43
CA VAL A 23 -8.41 -1.64 -6.63
C VAL A 23 -8.94 -2.82 -7.43
N THR A 24 -10.06 -2.65 -8.14
CA THR A 24 -10.65 -3.70 -8.96
C THR A 24 -9.71 -4.09 -10.10
N GLY A 25 -9.16 -3.13 -10.84
CA GLY A 25 -8.21 -3.39 -11.93
C GLY A 25 -6.96 -4.12 -11.47
N MET A 26 -6.38 -3.73 -10.34
CA MET A 26 -5.20 -4.39 -9.77
C MET A 26 -5.50 -5.77 -9.21
N CYS A 27 -6.69 -5.99 -8.64
CA CYS A 27 -7.14 -7.32 -8.23
C CYS A 27 -7.26 -8.25 -9.45
N LEU A 28 -7.80 -7.77 -10.56
CA LEU A 28 -7.86 -8.53 -11.82
C LEU A 28 -6.47 -8.85 -12.39
N ALA A 29 -5.49 -7.97 -12.18
CA ALA A 29 -4.09 -8.20 -12.53
C ALA A 29 -3.37 -9.19 -11.60
N GLY A 30 -4.04 -9.73 -10.56
CA GLY A 30 -3.49 -10.74 -9.66
C GLY A 30 -2.74 -10.20 -8.44
N ILE A 31 -2.85 -8.89 -8.14
CA ILE A 31 -2.24 -8.30 -6.94
C ILE A 31 -3.04 -8.63 -5.67
N GLY A 32 -4.37 -8.72 -5.78
CA GLY A 32 -5.25 -8.92 -4.63
C GLY A 32 -4.99 -10.25 -3.90
N HIS A 33 -4.73 -10.17 -2.60
CA HIS A 33 -4.48 -11.31 -1.74
C HIS A 33 -5.21 -11.16 -0.39
N VAL A 34 -5.82 -12.25 0.06
CA VAL A 34 -6.42 -12.38 1.38
C VAL A 34 -5.72 -13.51 2.10
N ASP A 35 -5.15 -13.22 3.27
CA ASP A 35 -4.44 -14.22 4.07
C ASP A 35 -5.41 -15.18 4.80
N GLY A 36 -4.86 -16.18 5.48
CA GLY A 36 -5.66 -17.15 6.25
C GLY A 36 -6.44 -16.56 7.44
N GLN A 37 -6.17 -15.30 7.82
CA GLN A 37 -6.90 -14.56 8.86
C GLN A 37 -7.92 -13.58 8.26
N GLY A 38 -8.09 -13.57 6.94
CA GLY A 38 -8.99 -12.65 6.25
C GLY A 38 -8.42 -11.24 6.02
N LYS A 39 -7.14 -11.01 6.32
CA LYS A 39 -6.52 -9.70 6.08
C LYS A 39 -6.18 -9.53 4.61
N LYS A 40 -6.70 -8.45 4.05
CA LYS A 40 -6.46 -8.04 2.66
C LYS A 40 -5.14 -7.28 2.56
N ASN A 41 -4.41 -7.44 1.46
CA ASN A 41 -3.28 -6.54 1.12
C ASN A 41 -3.75 -5.25 0.41
N PHE A 42 -5.06 -5.04 0.27
CA PHE A 42 -5.62 -3.84 -0.33
C PHE A 42 -6.68 -3.17 0.55
N LEU A 43 -6.92 -1.89 0.32
CA LEU A 43 -8.02 -1.11 0.86
C LEU A 43 -8.68 -0.32 -0.26
N LEU A 44 -10.01 -0.49 -0.38
CA LEU A 44 -10.87 0.30 -1.24
C LEU A 44 -11.27 1.55 -0.47
N VAL A 45 -10.96 2.71 -1.02
CA VAL A 45 -11.25 4.02 -0.44
C VAL A 45 -12.41 4.64 -1.21
N ASP A 46 -13.49 4.91 -0.49
CA ASP A 46 -14.69 5.59 -0.99
C ASP A 46 -14.97 6.86 -0.16
N SER A 47 -16.07 7.55 -0.47
CA SER A 47 -16.49 8.77 0.25
C SER A 47 -16.88 8.55 1.72
N LYS A 48 -17.03 7.30 2.17
CA LYS A 48 -17.36 6.92 3.55
C LYS A 48 -16.14 6.48 4.34
N THR A 49 -15.03 6.22 3.65
CA THR A 49 -13.78 5.75 4.22
C THR A 49 -13.12 6.90 5.00
N HIS A 50 -12.83 6.66 6.28
CA HIS A 50 -12.22 7.69 7.11
C HIS A 50 -10.71 7.75 6.85
N GLN A 51 -10.15 8.96 6.86
CA GLN A 51 -8.71 9.19 6.68
C GLN A 51 -7.85 8.34 7.64
N LYS A 52 -8.32 8.15 8.89
CA LYS A 52 -7.67 7.29 9.86
C LYS A 52 -7.57 5.83 9.40
N GLU A 53 -8.57 5.31 8.71
CA GLU A 53 -8.55 3.95 8.19
C GLU A 53 -7.49 3.79 7.08
N VAL A 54 -7.34 4.81 6.24
CA VAL A 54 -6.28 4.88 5.22
C VAL A 54 -4.89 4.89 5.88
N GLU A 55 -4.72 5.70 6.93
CA GLU A 55 -3.49 5.80 7.69
C GLU A 55 -3.13 4.48 8.41
N ASP A 56 -4.09 3.89 9.13
CA ASP A 56 -3.93 2.61 9.82
C ASP A 56 -3.57 1.50 8.81
N LYS A 57 -4.20 1.50 7.64
CA LYS A 57 -3.87 0.53 6.58
C LYS A 57 -2.49 0.74 6.00
N PHE A 58 -2.10 1.99 5.75
CA PHE A 58 -0.78 2.32 5.26
C PHE A 58 0.29 1.80 6.24
N HIS A 59 0.13 2.08 7.54
CA HIS A 59 1.02 1.57 8.59
C HIS A 59 1.06 0.02 8.65
N GLU A 60 -0.09 -0.64 8.51
CA GLU A 60 -0.16 -2.11 8.42
C GLU A 60 0.70 -2.63 7.25
N LEU A 61 0.51 -2.07 6.05
CA LEU A 61 1.20 -2.52 4.85
C LEU A 61 2.70 -2.26 4.90
N VAL A 62 3.14 -1.10 5.40
CA VAL A 62 4.59 -0.78 5.48
C VAL A 62 5.32 -1.53 6.59
N SER A 63 4.58 -2.06 7.57
CA SER A 63 5.15 -2.87 8.67
C SER A 63 5.24 -4.36 8.32
N ARG A 64 4.57 -4.79 7.26
CA ARG A 64 4.54 -6.19 6.81
C ARG A 64 5.85 -6.59 6.15
N LYS A 65 6.39 -7.75 6.56
CA LYS A 65 7.65 -8.30 6.00
C LYS A 65 7.46 -8.99 4.64
N ASP A 66 6.21 -9.31 4.28
CA ASP A 66 5.83 -9.97 3.04
C ASP A 66 5.36 -8.96 1.97
N VAL A 67 5.47 -7.66 2.20
CA VAL A 67 5.11 -6.61 1.24
C VAL A 67 6.39 -5.96 0.72
N ALA A 68 6.58 -5.96 -0.61
CA ALA A 68 7.74 -5.33 -1.25
C ALA A 68 7.43 -3.92 -1.75
N MET A 69 6.18 -3.64 -2.08
CA MET A 69 5.74 -2.38 -2.63
C MET A 69 4.34 -2.04 -2.13
N VAL A 70 4.07 -0.77 -1.90
CA VAL A 70 2.74 -0.23 -1.63
C VAL A 70 2.39 0.75 -2.73
N LEU A 71 1.36 0.45 -3.50
CA LEU A 71 0.75 1.37 -4.44
C LEU A 71 -0.33 2.16 -3.69
N ILE A 72 -0.31 3.48 -3.82
CA ILE A 72 -1.32 4.37 -3.25
C ILE A 72 -1.78 5.35 -4.32
N THR A 73 -3.08 5.57 -4.48
CA THR A 73 -3.54 6.62 -5.40
C THR A 73 -3.15 8.00 -4.85
N GLN A 74 -2.80 8.94 -5.72
CA GLN A 74 -2.38 10.29 -5.32
C GLN A 74 -3.39 10.97 -4.40
N ALA A 75 -4.68 10.79 -4.65
CA ALA A 75 -5.76 11.30 -3.80
C ALA A 75 -5.69 10.77 -2.36
N CYS A 76 -5.47 9.47 -2.20
CA CYS A 76 -5.33 8.85 -0.89
C CYS A 76 -4.03 9.30 -0.21
N ALA A 77 -2.94 9.39 -0.97
CA ALA A 77 -1.65 9.84 -0.45
C ALA A 77 -1.71 11.29 0.05
N GLU A 78 -2.41 12.18 -0.66
CA GLU A 78 -2.63 13.55 -0.21
C GLU A 78 -3.43 13.60 1.09
N GLY A 79 -4.43 12.72 1.22
CA GLY A 79 -5.17 12.52 2.46
C GLY A 79 -4.27 12.13 3.64
N ILE A 80 -3.15 11.44 3.45
CA ILE A 80 -2.24 11.04 4.55
C ILE A 80 -0.80 11.55 4.32
N ARG A 81 -0.67 12.74 3.70
CA ARG A 81 0.62 13.29 3.24
C ARG A 81 1.70 13.27 4.31
N MET A 82 1.35 13.69 5.53
CA MET A 82 2.28 13.68 6.67
C MET A 82 2.82 12.28 6.97
N THR A 83 1.98 11.25 6.93
CA THR A 83 2.36 9.86 7.23
C THR A 83 3.24 9.28 6.13
N VAL A 84 2.92 9.56 4.86
CA VAL A 84 3.71 9.12 3.70
C VAL A 84 5.10 9.76 3.71
N ASP A 85 5.17 11.07 3.95
CA ASP A 85 6.43 11.82 3.99
C ASP A 85 7.31 11.38 5.17
N GLN A 86 6.72 11.13 6.34
CA GLN A 86 7.45 10.58 7.49
C GLN A 86 8.04 9.20 7.17
N TYR A 87 7.28 8.33 6.49
CA TYR A 87 7.79 7.02 6.07
C TYR A 87 8.93 7.18 5.05
N ALA A 88 8.80 8.06 4.06
CA ALA A 88 9.86 8.33 3.09
C ALA A 88 11.13 8.87 3.76
N ALA A 89 10.98 9.76 4.75
CA ALA A 89 12.10 10.33 5.52
C ALA A 89 12.78 9.30 6.44
N SER A 90 12.15 8.17 6.76
CA SER A 90 12.74 7.12 7.60
C SER A 90 13.95 6.41 6.95
N GLY A 91 14.13 6.55 5.63
CA GLY A 91 15.17 5.85 4.86
C GLY A 91 14.87 4.38 4.62
N GLN A 92 13.67 3.90 4.94
CA GLN A 92 13.23 2.54 4.65
C GLN A 92 12.91 2.37 3.17
N VAL A 93 13.65 1.48 2.49
CA VAL A 93 13.46 1.22 1.05
C VAL A 93 12.37 0.18 0.77
N ILE A 94 12.20 -0.79 1.67
CA ILE A 94 11.25 -1.89 1.52
C ILE A 94 10.26 -1.88 2.70
N PRO A 95 8.94 -1.84 2.42
CA PRO A 95 8.35 -1.71 1.09
C PRO A 95 8.55 -0.34 0.47
N THR A 96 8.68 -0.29 -0.86
CA THR A 96 8.73 0.96 -1.63
C THR A 96 7.32 1.49 -1.80
N VAL A 97 7.08 2.77 -1.52
CA VAL A 97 5.78 3.42 -1.70
C VAL A 97 5.77 4.15 -3.03
N LEU A 98 4.79 3.86 -3.89
CA LEU A 98 4.57 4.55 -5.16
C LEU A 98 3.18 5.19 -5.18
N GLU A 99 3.16 6.49 -5.46
CA GLU A 99 1.93 7.21 -5.80
C GLU A 99 1.59 6.96 -7.27
N ILE A 100 0.35 6.54 -7.53
CA ILE A 100 -0.18 6.29 -8.87
C ILE A 100 -1.37 7.23 -9.16
N PRO A 101 -1.55 7.65 -10.42
CA PRO A 101 -2.75 8.39 -10.79
C PRO A 101 -3.99 7.49 -10.69
N SER A 102 -5.16 8.10 -10.66
CA SER A 102 -6.44 7.39 -10.79
C SER A 102 -7.21 7.88 -12.01
N ALA A 103 -8.31 7.19 -12.35
CA ALA A 103 -9.12 7.55 -13.51
C ALA A 103 -9.67 8.99 -13.42
N GLU A 104 -9.99 9.47 -12.22
CA GLU A 104 -10.50 10.83 -11.99
C GLU A 104 -9.38 11.89 -11.84
N MET A 105 -8.18 11.46 -11.47
CA MET A 105 -7.00 12.32 -11.27
C MET A 105 -5.80 11.72 -12.02
N PRO A 106 -5.65 12.02 -13.33
CA PRO A 106 -4.63 11.46 -14.19
C PRO A 106 -3.21 12.00 -13.97
#